data_AF-A0AAJ0FM89-F1
#
_entry.id   AF-A0AAJ0FM89-F1
#
_cell.length_a   1.000
_cell.length_b   1.000
_cell.length_c   1.000
_cell.angle_alpha   90.00
_cell.angle_beta   90.00
_cell.angle_gamma   90.00
#
_symmetry.space_group_name_H-M   'P 1'
#
loop_
_entity.id
_entity.type
_entity.pdbx_description
1 polymer ?
#
loop_
_entity_poly.entity_id
_entity_poly.type
_entity_poly.pdbx_seq_one_letter_code
_entity_poly.pdbx_strand_id
1 'polypeptide(L)'
;MTNNPPRSRPKAIPPSEQVENAELLQLGEFKGVETLTVSEAALVVNAVLAKRGKDRNAVQHNPVQQSTLEYFDAFARFENRESIEAVERLLSSRQELSKFERAQLGSLCCTDVDEAKTVIPSLADKITDEDLQELLIEIGKLMR
;
A
#
# COMPACT_ATOMS: atom_id res chain seq x y z
N MET A 1 29.40 12.70 -22.47
CA MET A 1 28.27 12.10 -23.21
C MET A 1 27.33 11.49 -22.19
N THR A 2 26.20 12.13 -21.90
CA THR A 2 25.23 11.67 -20.89
C THR A 2 24.27 10.67 -21.53
N ASN A 3 24.46 9.39 -21.28
CA ASN A 3 23.57 8.33 -21.73
C ASN A 3 22.29 8.35 -20.88
N ASN A 4 21.21 8.94 -21.41
CA ASN A 4 19.90 8.89 -20.76
C ASN A 4 19.25 7.54 -21.12
N PRO A 5 18.66 6.80 -20.16
CA PRO A 5 17.99 5.54 -20.47
C PRO A 5 16.77 5.78 -21.39
N PRO A 6 16.44 4.82 -22.28
CA PRO A 6 15.32 4.96 -23.20
C PRO A 6 14.00 5.09 -22.43
N ARG A 7 13.23 6.15 -22.73
CA ARG A 7 11.92 6.46 -22.13
C ARG A 7 10.74 5.79 -22.84
N SER A 8 11.00 4.84 -23.73
CA SER A 8 9.94 4.15 -24.46
C SER A 8 9.39 3.00 -23.62
N ARG A 9 8.07 3.00 -23.40
CA ARG A 9 7.38 1.83 -22.83
C ARG A 9 7.73 0.60 -23.68
N PRO A 10 8.18 -0.52 -23.10
CA PRO A 10 8.31 -1.78 -23.80
C PRO A 10 7.00 -2.12 -24.52
N LYS A 11 7.09 -2.85 -25.64
CA LYS A 11 5.92 -3.32 -26.37
C LYS A 11 5.01 -4.09 -25.38
N ALA A 12 3.72 -3.76 -25.37
CA ALA A 12 2.77 -4.38 -24.46
C ALA A 12 2.84 -5.91 -24.60
N ILE A 13 3.04 -6.60 -23.47
CA ILE A 13 3.03 -8.06 -23.40
C ILE A 13 1.62 -8.51 -23.86
N PRO A 14 1.49 -9.49 -24.76
CA PRO A 14 0.18 -9.95 -25.21
C PRO A 14 -0.66 -10.43 -24.01
N PRO A 15 -1.99 -10.21 -24.01
CA PRO A 15 -2.86 -10.52 -22.87
C PRO A 15 -2.78 -11.98 -22.36
N SER A 16 -2.40 -12.91 -23.24
CA SER A 16 -2.22 -14.33 -22.93
C SER A 16 -0.99 -14.64 -22.06
N GLU A 17 -0.05 -13.71 -21.93
CA GLU A 17 1.20 -13.87 -21.17
C GLU A 17 1.21 -13.05 -19.87
N GLN A 18 0.18 -12.24 -19.62
CA GLN A 18 0.03 -11.48 -18.38
C GLN A 18 -0.69 -12.35 -17.33
N VAL A 19 0.05 -13.26 -16.70
CA VAL A 19 -0.44 -13.93 -15.49
C VAL A 19 -0.16 -13.00 -14.31
N GLU A 20 -1.16 -12.20 -13.94
CA GLU A 20 -1.11 -11.42 -12.70
C GLU A 20 -1.55 -12.31 -11.54
N ASN A 21 -0.69 -12.44 -10.52
CA ASN A 21 -0.97 -13.22 -9.32
C ASN A 21 -0.32 -12.55 -8.12
N ALA A 22 -1.13 -11.94 -7.26
CA ALA A 22 -0.67 -11.25 -6.06
C ALA A 22 -0.07 -12.20 -5.01
N GLU A 23 -0.60 -13.41 -4.87
CA GLU A 23 -0.08 -14.44 -3.95
C GLU A 23 1.37 -14.83 -4.29
N LEU A 24 1.71 -14.78 -5.59
CA LEU A 24 3.05 -15.05 -6.11
C LEU A 24 3.87 -13.78 -6.38
N LEU A 25 3.37 -12.60 -6.01
CA LEU A 25 3.96 -11.29 -6.34
C LEU A 25 4.25 -11.08 -7.84
N GLN A 26 3.46 -11.71 -8.69
CA GLN A 26 3.45 -11.51 -10.14
C GLN A 26 2.58 -10.30 -10.44
N LEU A 27 3.13 -9.10 -10.22
CA LEU A 27 2.42 -7.82 -10.35
C LEU A 27 2.60 -7.14 -11.72
N GLY A 28 3.15 -7.85 -12.72
CA GLY A 28 3.40 -7.30 -14.05
C GLY A 28 4.25 -6.01 -14.01
N GLU A 29 3.74 -4.93 -14.59
CA GLU A 29 4.41 -3.62 -14.61
C GLU A 29 4.51 -2.94 -13.24
N PHE A 30 3.75 -3.40 -12.25
CA PHE A 30 3.74 -2.85 -10.89
C PHE A 30 4.78 -3.50 -9.96
N LYS A 31 5.59 -4.44 -10.46
CA LYS A 31 6.65 -5.07 -9.66
C LYS A 31 7.69 -4.03 -9.24
N GLY A 32 7.84 -3.85 -7.92
CA GLY A 32 8.83 -2.94 -7.33
C GLY A 32 8.43 -1.46 -7.29
N VAL A 33 7.22 -1.13 -7.76
CA VAL A 33 6.64 0.22 -7.69
C VAL A 33 6.32 0.57 -6.24
N GLU A 34 6.35 1.87 -5.92
CA GLU A 34 5.88 2.35 -4.61
C GLU A 34 4.40 2.00 -4.41
N THR A 35 4.09 1.58 -3.19
CA THR A 35 2.75 1.17 -2.79
C THR A 35 2.29 2.03 -1.64
N LEU A 36 0.98 2.20 -1.51
CA LEU A 36 0.38 2.92 -0.41
C LEU A 36 -0.53 1.97 0.35
N THR A 37 -0.47 2.02 1.67
CA THR A 37 -1.53 1.53 2.54
C THR A 37 -2.80 2.35 2.34
N VAL A 38 -3.95 1.81 2.76
CA VAL A 38 -5.23 2.55 2.72
C VAL A 38 -5.12 3.89 3.46
N SER A 39 -4.47 3.92 4.61
CA SER A 39 -4.28 5.13 5.42
C SER A 39 -3.35 6.15 4.75
N GLU A 40 -2.25 5.72 4.12
CA GLU A 40 -1.38 6.61 3.35
C GLU A 40 -2.09 7.19 2.12
N ALA A 41 -2.86 6.35 1.41
CA ALA A 41 -3.64 6.79 0.27
C ALA A 41 -4.69 7.84 0.69
N ALA A 42 -5.40 7.60 1.80
CA ALA A 42 -6.34 8.55 2.39
C ALA A 42 -5.68 9.89 2.69
N LEU A 43 -4.51 9.88 3.37
CA LEU A 43 -3.75 11.07 3.72
C LEU A 43 -3.36 11.87 2.47
N VAL A 44 -2.80 11.21 1.45
CA VAL A 44 -2.34 11.86 0.22
C VAL A 44 -3.51 12.43 -0.57
N VAL A 45 -4.58 11.67 -0.75
CA VAL A 45 -5.75 12.10 -1.52
C VAL A 45 -6.43 13.28 -0.83
N ASN A 46 -6.67 13.21 0.49
CA ASN A 46 -7.27 14.30 1.25
C ASN A 46 -6.42 15.58 1.20
N ALA A 47 -5.09 15.46 1.29
CA ALA A 47 -4.19 16.61 1.15
C ALA A 47 -4.27 17.25 -0.24
N VAL A 48 -4.33 16.44 -1.30
CA VAL A 48 -4.48 16.92 -2.68
C VAL A 48 -5.83 17.61 -2.89
N LEU A 49 -6.92 17.05 -2.37
CA LEU A 49 -8.26 17.63 -2.45
C LEU A 49 -8.36 18.94 -1.68
N ALA A 50 -7.85 19.00 -0.45
CA ALA A 50 -7.82 20.22 0.37
C ALA A 50 -7.04 21.35 -0.31
N LYS A 51 -5.94 21.01 -1.01
CA LYS A 51 -5.19 21.99 -1.81
C LYS A 51 -6.00 22.50 -2.99
N ARG A 52 -6.67 21.61 -3.74
CA ARG A 52 -7.53 21.98 -4.88
C ARG A 52 -8.75 22.80 -4.48
N GLY A 53 -9.34 22.54 -3.33
CA GLY A 53 -10.50 23.30 -2.82
C GLY A 53 -10.16 24.76 -2.46
N LYS A 54 -8.90 25.06 -2.09
CA LYS A 54 -8.42 26.43 -1.88
C LYS A 54 -8.29 27.20 -3.20
N ASP A 55 -8.05 26.49 -4.30
CA ASP A 55 -8.00 27.02 -5.67
C ASP A 55 -9.43 27.16 -6.27
N ARG A 56 -10.34 27.80 -5.52
CA ARG A 56 -11.64 28.42 -5.90
C ARG A 56 -12.65 27.72 -6.82
N ASN A 57 -12.39 26.53 -7.33
CA ASN A 57 -13.40 25.75 -8.05
C ASN A 57 -13.91 24.64 -7.15
N ALA A 58 -15.23 24.58 -6.93
CA ALA A 58 -15.88 23.43 -6.33
C ALA A 58 -15.54 22.20 -7.18
N VAL A 59 -14.61 21.38 -6.70
CA VAL A 59 -14.25 20.13 -7.37
C VAL A 59 -15.45 19.20 -7.18
N GLN A 60 -16.30 19.10 -8.20
CA GLN A 60 -17.31 18.05 -8.22
C GLN A 60 -16.57 16.71 -8.31
N HIS A 61 -16.70 15.90 -7.27
CA HIS A 61 -16.18 14.54 -7.28
C HIS A 61 -16.99 13.70 -8.26
N ASN A 62 -16.31 12.93 -9.09
CA ASN A 62 -17.00 11.88 -9.84
C ASN A 62 -17.43 10.76 -8.87
N PRO A 63 -18.38 9.89 -9.24
CA PRO A 63 -18.88 8.84 -8.36
C PRO A 63 -17.77 7.93 -7.80
N VAL A 64 -16.76 7.62 -8.62
CA VAL A 64 -15.62 6.78 -8.19
C VAL A 64 -14.79 7.46 -7.10
N GLN A 65 -14.50 8.75 -7.25
CA GLN A 65 -13.80 9.54 -6.24
C GLN A 65 -14.60 9.59 -4.95
N GLN A 66 -15.91 9.83 -5.04
CA GLN A 66 -16.79 9.86 -3.89
C GLN A 66 -16.76 8.52 -3.14
N SER A 67 -16.96 7.39 -3.83
CA SER A 67 -16.88 6.06 -3.21
C SER A 67 -15.49 5.72 -2.68
N THR A 68 -14.43 6.24 -3.29
CA THR A 68 -13.06 6.05 -2.79
C THR A 68 -12.83 6.81 -1.48
N LEU A 69 -13.36 8.02 -1.35
CA LEU A 69 -13.30 8.79 -0.10
C LEU A 69 -14.11 8.10 0.99
N GLU A 70 -15.31 7.62 0.68
CA GLU A 70 -16.12 6.83 1.62
C GLU A 70 -15.40 5.54 2.07
N TYR A 71 -14.68 4.89 1.15
CA TYR A 71 -13.85 3.74 1.48
C TYR A 71 -12.70 4.13 2.42
N PHE A 72 -12.02 5.25 2.18
CA PHE A 72 -10.98 5.72 3.07
C PHE A 72 -11.51 6.04 4.47
N ASP A 73 -12.64 6.74 4.56
CA ASP A 73 -13.25 7.08 5.86
C ASP A 73 -13.67 5.82 6.65
N ALA A 74 -14.04 4.74 5.97
CA ALA A 74 -14.44 3.49 6.61
C ALA A 74 -13.26 2.55 6.95
N PHE A 75 -12.19 2.55 6.15
CA PHE A 75 -11.15 1.51 6.19
C PHE A 75 -9.74 2.02 6.47
N ALA A 76 -9.49 3.34 6.48
CA ALA A 76 -8.22 3.86 6.97
C ALA A 76 -8.03 3.45 8.43
N ARG A 77 -6.94 2.74 8.72
CA ARG A 77 -6.63 2.20 10.05
C ARG A 77 -5.88 3.16 10.96
N PHE A 78 -5.33 4.21 10.36
CA PHE A 78 -4.52 5.22 11.05
C PHE A 78 -5.00 6.60 10.59
N GLU A 79 -5.55 7.39 11.50
CA GLU A 79 -6.04 8.74 11.19
C GLU A 79 -4.95 9.79 11.41
N ASN A 80 -4.09 9.55 12.40
CA ASN A 80 -3.02 10.47 12.78
C ASN A 80 -1.82 10.34 11.84
N ARG A 81 -1.33 11.48 11.33
CA ARG A 81 -0.16 11.52 10.43
C ARG A 81 1.06 10.89 11.07
N GLU A 82 1.27 11.12 12.36
CA GLU A 82 2.38 10.59 13.14
C GLU A 82 2.32 9.05 13.22
N SER A 83 1.12 8.48 13.38
CA SER A 83 0.90 7.04 13.36
C SER A 83 1.19 6.45 11.98
N ILE A 84 0.71 7.10 10.91
CA ILE A 84 0.98 6.67 9.53
C ILE A 84 2.49 6.63 9.27
N GLU A 85 3.20 7.72 9.59
CA GLU A 85 4.66 7.78 9.41
C GLU A 85 5.42 6.78 10.29
N ALA A 86 4.91 6.47 11.49
CA ALA A 86 5.50 5.45 12.35
C ALA A 86 5.33 4.04 11.76
N VAL A 87 4.14 3.72 11.24
CA VAL A 87 3.86 2.44 10.57
C VAL A 87 4.71 2.31 9.30
N GLU A 88 4.81 3.37 8.49
CA GLU A 88 5.65 3.41 7.29
C GLU A 88 7.11 3.13 7.64
N ARG A 89 7.69 3.80 8.64
CA ARG A 89 9.06 3.54 9.10
C ARG A 89 9.26 2.11 9.60
N LEU A 90 8.31 1.59 10.36
CA LEU A 90 8.34 0.23 10.90
C LEU A 90 8.36 -0.81 9.76
N LEU A 91 7.43 -0.71 8.82
CA LEU A 91 7.34 -1.61 7.67
C LEU A 91 8.53 -1.45 6.71
N SER A 92 8.98 -0.22 6.48
CA SER A 92 10.13 0.09 5.62
C SER A 92 11.44 -0.47 6.16
N SER A 93 11.53 -0.77 7.47
CA SER A 93 12.70 -1.42 8.07
C SER A 93 12.85 -2.90 7.67
N ARG A 94 11.75 -3.56 7.28
CA ARG A 94 11.71 -4.98 6.89
C ARG A 94 12.07 -5.16 5.41
N GLN A 95 13.37 -5.12 5.10
CA GLN A 95 13.89 -5.19 3.73
C GLN A 95 13.58 -6.50 3.00
N GLU A 96 13.32 -7.57 3.75
CA GLU A 96 12.89 -8.87 3.27
C GLU A 96 11.48 -8.85 2.67
N LEU A 97 10.64 -7.89 3.08
CA LEU A 97 9.27 -7.74 2.60
C LEU A 97 9.23 -6.88 1.35
N SER A 98 8.46 -7.30 0.35
CA SER A 98 8.16 -6.46 -0.81
C SER A 98 7.28 -5.28 -0.40
N LYS A 99 7.33 -4.21 -1.19
CA LYS A 99 6.49 -3.01 -0.98
C LYS A 99 5.00 -3.39 -0.91
N PHE A 100 4.56 -4.29 -1.79
CA PHE A 100 3.19 -4.82 -1.78
C PHE A 100 2.82 -5.47 -0.44
N GLU A 101 3.67 -6.35 0.09
CA GLU A 101 3.44 -7.01 1.38
C GLU A 101 3.38 -6.00 2.54
N ARG A 102 4.26 -5.00 2.53
CA ARG A 102 4.23 -3.90 3.52
C ARG A 102 2.91 -3.16 3.45
N ALA A 103 2.45 -2.79 2.26
CA ALA A 103 1.17 -2.10 2.08
C ALA A 103 -0.03 -2.97 2.52
N GLN A 104 0.02 -4.29 2.29
CA GLN A 104 -1.01 -5.22 2.78
C GLN A 104 -1.01 -5.29 4.31
N LEU A 105 0.14 -5.48 4.95
CA LEU A 105 0.24 -5.53 6.42
C LEU A 105 -0.27 -4.25 7.09
N GLY A 106 0.08 -3.08 6.53
CA GLY A 106 -0.40 -1.78 7.03
C GLY A 106 -1.86 -1.47 6.70
N SER A 107 -2.52 -2.23 5.84
CA SER A 107 -3.94 -2.01 5.48
C SER A 107 -4.88 -3.01 6.16
N LEU A 108 -4.47 -4.28 6.22
CA LEU A 108 -5.28 -5.38 6.76
C LEU A 108 -5.23 -5.40 8.29
N CYS A 109 -4.10 -5.03 8.89
CA CYS A 109 -3.91 -4.99 10.35
C CYS A 109 -4.28 -6.33 11.02
N CYS A 110 -3.73 -7.43 10.50
CA CYS A 110 -3.95 -8.77 11.02
C CYS A 110 -3.53 -8.87 12.51
N THR A 111 -4.22 -9.70 13.29
CA THR A 111 -3.96 -9.84 14.73
C THR A 111 -2.97 -10.94 15.07
N ASP A 112 -2.86 -11.94 14.20
CA ASP A 112 -1.99 -13.09 14.39
C ASP A 112 -1.33 -13.54 13.08
N VAL A 113 -0.32 -14.38 13.23
CA VAL A 113 0.50 -14.91 12.14
C VAL A 113 -0.32 -15.76 11.16
N ASP A 114 -1.27 -16.54 11.65
CA ASP A 114 -2.07 -17.45 10.82
C ASP A 114 -2.98 -16.64 9.89
N GLU A 115 -3.66 -15.61 10.42
CA GLU A 115 -4.41 -14.65 9.63
C GLU A 115 -3.52 -13.96 8.59
N ALA A 116 -2.38 -13.42 9.02
CA ALA A 116 -1.47 -12.68 8.14
C ALA A 116 -0.93 -13.55 6.97
N LYS A 117 -0.49 -14.78 7.25
CA LYS A 117 0.03 -15.69 6.22
C LYS A 117 -1.09 -16.27 5.36
N THR A 118 -2.31 -16.39 5.88
CA THR A 118 -3.47 -16.81 5.09
C THR A 118 -3.89 -15.75 4.07
N VAL A 119 -3.97 -14.48 4.49
CA VAL A 119 -4.42 -13.39 3.62
C VAL A 119 -3.30 -12.80 2.77
N ILE A 120 -2.03 -13.00 3.15
CA ILE A 120 -0.85 -12.61 2.38
C ILE A 120 0.09 -13.82 2.22
N PRO A 121 -0.25 -14.78 1.33
CA PRO A 121 0.50 -16.04 1.19
C PRO A 121 1.99 -15.86 0.86
N SER A 122 2.34 -14.74 0.21
CA SER A 122 3.73 -14.44 -0.17
C SER A 122 4.67 -14.23 1.03
N LEU A 123 4.13 -14.06 2.26
CA LEU A 123 4.90 -13.93 3.50
C LEU A 123 5.45 -15.26 4.03
N ALA A 124 4.90 -16.40 3.61
CA ALA A 124 5.06 -17.69 4.27
C ALA A 124 6.52 -18.04 4.65
N ASP A 125 7.46 -17.79 3.73
CA ASP A 125 8.87 -18.17 3.86
C ASP A 125 9.83 -16.98 4.06
N LYS A 126 9.31 -15.75 4.24
CA LYS A 126 10.16 -14.52 4.27
C LYS A 126 10.47 -14.00 5.66
N ILE A 127 9.57 -14.25 6.61
CA ILE A 127 9.64 -13.75 7.97
C ILE A 127 9.25 -14.89 8.91
N THR A 128 9.95 -14.98 10.05
CA THR A 128 9.62 -15.96 11.09
C THR A 128 8.28 -15.61 11.74
N ASP A 129 7.63 -16.61 12.32
CA ASP A 129 6.34 -16.40 13.00
C ASP A 129 6.52 -15.47 14.21
N GLU A 130 7.63 -15.58 14.93
CA GLU A 130 7.95 -14.73 16.08
C GLU A 130 8.11 -13.26 15.67
N ASP A 131 8.91 -13.00 14.63
CA ASP A 131 9.15 -11.64 14.14
C ASP A 131 7.89 -11.02 13.54
N LEU A 132 7.10 -11.81 12.83
CA LEU A 132 5.84 -11.35 12.25
C LEU A 132 4.84 -11.02 13.36
N GLN A 133 4.72 -11.86 14.39
CA GLN A 133 3.86 -11.58 15.53
C GLN A 133 4.27 -10.28 16.26
N GLU A 134 5.57 -10.06 16.47
CA GLU A 134 6.09 -8.83 17.06
C GLU A 134 5.72 -7.61 16.19
N LEU A 135 5.94 -7.70 14.88
CA LEU A 135 5.60 -6.65 13.92
C LEU A 135 4.10 -6.31 13.94
N LEU A 136 3.22 -7.32 13.94
CA LEU A 136 1.76 -7.13 14.00
C LEU A 136 1.34 -6.43 15.30
N ILE A 137 1.94 -6.81 16.43
CA ILE A 137 1.69 -6.15 17.73
C ILE A 137 2.14 -4.69 17.71
N GLU A 138 3.29 -4.39 17.12
CA GLU A 138 3.80 -3.02 17.01
C GLU A 138 2.93 -2.14 16.12
N ILE A 139 2.49 -2.66 14.97
CA ILE A 139 1.52 -1.98 14.10
C ILE A 139 0.20 -1.75 14.85
N GLY A 140 -0.30 -2.76 15.56
CA GLY A 140 -1.54 -2.68 16.34
C GLY A 140 -1.51 -1.59 17.43
N LYS A 141 -0.36 -1.33 18.05
CA LYS A 141 -0.21 -0.23 19.04
C LYS A 141 -0.41 1.16 18.43
N LEU A 142 -0.21 1.30 17.12
CA LEU A 142 -0.32 2.56 16.38
C LEU A 142 -1.73 2.80 15.83
N MET A 143 -2.61 1.78 15.88
CA MET A 143 -4.04 1.89 15.55
C MET A 143 -4.76 2.63 16.69
N ARG A 144 -4.70 3.96 16.67
CA ARG A 144 -5.47 4.83 17.56
C ARG A 144 -6.06 5.99 16.77
#